data_AF-A0A840WEG1-F1
#
_entry.id   AF-A0A840WEG1-F1
#
_cell.length_a   1.000
_cell.length_b   1.000
_cell.length_c   1.000
_cell.angle_alpha   90.00
_cell.angle_beta   90.00
_cell.angle_gamma   90.00
#
_symmetry.space_group_name_H-M   'P 1'
#
loop_
_entity.id
_entity.type
_entity.pdbx_description
1 polymer ?
#
loop_
_entity_poly.entity_id
_entity_poly.type
_entity_poly.pdbx_seq_one_letter_code
_entity_poly.pdbx_strand_id
1 'polypeptide(L)'
;MLIPAGININCSTRGSGRTRVLAWEEAWRPVPHVRIGTREVINPPRANKLEEEAAKVAEYSGTQDYSDLYLFCLRDLSEHEITTEAHAKEVLGAFLICPEHPDAETLSETAQNHLDNPPPLPLGNGTYRVGEDIEAGTYVTESGDRPFRNCYWERTDADGGTIDNHFSASATRVEVTIQASDHTFTSRGCGVWEKQ
;
A
#
# COMPACT_ATOMS: atom_id res chain seq x y z
N MET A 1 12.63 1.06 -24.85
CA MET A 1 13.01 2.49 -24.59
C MET A 1 14.43 2.63 -23.98
N LEU A 2 15.18 3.69 -24.32
CA LEU A 2 16.52 3.96 -23.75
C LEU A 2 16.43 4.58 -22.35
N ILE A 3 17.36 4.21 -21.47
CA ILE A 3 17.53 4.86 -20.17
C ILE A 3 18.13 6.26 -20.40
N PRO A 4 17.59 7.34 -19.80
CA PRO A 4 18.15 8.69 -19.93
C PRO A 4 19.66 8.72 -19.65
N ALA A 5 20.42 9.48 -20.46
CA ALA A 5 21.90 9.45 -20.42
C ALA A 5 22.53 9.86 -19.08
N GLY A 6 21.79 10.61 -18.25
CA GLY A 6 22.20 10.98 -16.90
C GLY A 6 22.11 9.83 -15.89
N ILE A 7 21.34 8.78 -16.18
CA ILE A 7 21.07 7.68 -15.26
C ILE A 7 22.09 6.57 -15.52
N ASN A 8 22.84 6.25 -14.47
CA ASN A 8 23.81 5.17 -14.49
C ASN A 8 23.25 4.00 -13.68
N ILE A 9 22.63 3.06 -14.40
CA ILE A 9 22.18 1.78 -13.84
C ILE A 9 23.32 0.78 -13.99
N ASN A 10 23.83 0.30 -12.86
CA ASN A 10 24.82 -0.77 -12.83
C ASN A 10 24.18 -2.07 -12.38
N CYS A 11 24.49 -3.17 -13.07
CA CYS A 11 24.21 -4.51 -12.59
C CYS A 11 25.51 -5.18 -12.17
N SER A 12 25.47 -5.89 -11.03
CA SER A 12 26.54 -6.79 -10.63
C SER A 12 26.07 -8.25 -10.77
N THR A 13 26.96 -9.10 -11.28
CA THR A 13 26.74 -10.54 -11.40
C THR A 13 27.94 -11.26 -10.80
N ARG A 14 27.71 -12.37 -10.09
CA ARG A 14 28.77 -13.07 -9.35
C ARG A 14 29.84 -13.55 -10.33
N GLY A 15 31.07 -13.02 -10.20
CA GLY A 15 32.21 -13.39 -11.04
C GLY A 15 32.46 -12.48 -12.25
N SER A 16 31.65 -11.45 -12.47
CA SER A 16 31.88 -10.42 -13.49
C SER A 16 31.83 -9.02 -12.88
N GLY A 17 32.59 -8.08 -13.44
CA GLY A 17 32.56 -6.68 -13.02
C GLY A 17 31.18 -6.03 -13.18
N ARG A 18 31.04 -4.79 -12.67
CA ARG A 18 29.82 -3.99 -12.88
C ARG A 18 29.67 -3.68 -14.36
N THR A 19 28.51 -3.99 -14.93
CA THR A 19 28.17 -3.67 -16.32
C THR A 19 27.08 -2.61 -16.35
N ARG A 20 27.28 -1.58 -17.18
CA ARG A 20 26.30 -0.50 -17.40
C ARG A 20 25.16 -1.00 -18.30
N VAL A 21 23.92 -0.75 -17.89
CA VAL A 21 22.72 -1.01 -18.69
C VAL A 21 22.29 0.27 -19.39
N LEU A 22 22.00 0.19 -20.69
CA LEU A 22 21.66 1.37 -21.51
C LEU A 22 20.20 1.39 -21.96
N ALA A 23 19.53 0.23 -21.96
CA ALA A 23 18.12 0.11 -22.33
C ALA A 23 17.33 -0.67 -21.27
N TRP A 24 16.05 -0.30 -21.11
CA TRP A 24 15.16 -0.97 -20.16
C TRP A 24 14.96 -2.46 -20.47
N GLU A 25 14.86 -2.82 -21.75
CA GLU A 25 14.75 -4.23 -22.18
C GLU A 25 15.93 -5.09 -21.72
N GLU A 26 17.15 -4.54 -21.67
CA GLU A 26 18.33 -5.25 -21.15
C GLU A 26 18.24 -5.48 -19.63
N ALA A 27 17.55 -4.58 -18.92
CA ALA A 27 17.27 -4.71 -17.50
C ALA A 27 16.22 -5.81 -17.24
N TRP A 28 15.21 -5.94 -18.10
CA TRP A 28 14.08 -6.87 -17.93
C TRP A 28 14.27 -8.24 -18.56
N ARG A 29 15.32 -8.44 -19.38
CA ARG A 29 15.62 -9.76 -19.96
C ARG A 29 15.74 -10.82 -18.85
N PRO A 30 15.03 -11.97 -18.98
CA PRO A 30 15.22 -13.10 -18.09
C PRO A 30 16.66 -13.61 -18.24
N VAL A 31 17.46 -13.51 -17.17
CA VAL A 31 18.87 -13.92 -17.21
C VAL A 31 19.01 -15.31 -16.58
N PRO A 32 19.60 -16.31 -17.26
CA PRO A 32 19.72 -17.68 -16.75
C PRO A 32 20.59 -17.85 -15.49
N HIS A 33 21.30 -16.81 -15.07
CA HIS A 33 22.17 -16.86 -13.89
C HIS A 33 21.95 -15.62 -13.03
N VAL A 34 21.35 -15.89 -11.87
CA VAL A 34 21.18 -15.06 -10.68
C VAL A 34 22.00 -13.77 -10.68
N ARG A 35 21.34 -12.63 -10.91
CA ARG A 35 21.87 -11.33 -10.48
C ARG A 35 21.79 -11.29 -8.95
N ILE A 36 22.82 -11.73 -8.22
CA ILE A 36 22.97 -11.44 -6.77
C ILE A 36 23.49 -9.99 -6.60
N GLY A 37 23.02 -9.08 -7.44
CA GLY A 37 23.58 -7.77 -7.58
C GLY A 37 22.53 -6.72 -7.41
N THR A 38 22.73 -5.87 -6.41
CA THR A 38 21.97 -4.64 -6.23
C THR A 38 22.00 -3.88 -7.55
N ARG A 39 20.81 -3.45 -8.00
CA ARG A 39 20.71 -2.47 -9.07
C ARG A 39 20.68 -1.13 -8.36
N GLU A 40 21.69 -0.30 -8.60
CA GLU A 40 21.89 0.97 -7.91
C GLU A 40 21.88 2.11 -8.94
N VAL A 41 21.21 3.20 -8.59
CA VAL A 41 21.23 4.46 -9.34
C VAL A 41 22.35 5.32 -8.76
N ILE A 42 23.45 5.49 -9.50
CA ILE A 42 24.67 6.12 -8.92
C ILE A 42 24.72 7.64 -9.13
N ASN A 43 23.88 8.22 -10.00
CA ASN A 43 23.81 9.66 -10.25
C ASN A 43 22.45 9.98 -10.90
N PRO A 44 21.37 10.23 -10.14
CA PRO A 44 20.14 10.71 -10.76
C PRO A 44 20.38 12.06 -11.45
N PRO A 45 19.84 12.31 -12.66
CA PRO A 45 19.96 13.60 -13.33
C PRO A 45 19.20 14.69 -12.57
N ARG A 46 19.45 15.96 -12.94
CA ARG A 46 18.46 17.01 -12.66
C ARG A 46 17.15 16.65 -13.35
N ALA A 47 16.05 16.82 -12.63
CA ALA A 47 14.69 16.53 -13.11
C ALA A 47 14.48 16.97 -14.56
N ASN A 48 14.10 16.03 -15.41
CA ASN A 48 13.50 16.32 -16.70
C ASN A 48 11.96 16.34 -16.56
N LYS A 49 11.25 16.84 -17.58
CA LYS A 49 9.78 16.99 -17.51
C LYS A 49 9.04 15.69 -17.18
N LEU A 50 9.52 14.55 -17.70
CA LEU A 50 8.91 13.25 -17.43
C LEU A 50 9.10 12.84 -15.96
N GLU A 51 10.29 13.09 -15.41
CA GLU A 51 10.58 12.82 -13.99
C GLU A 51 9.76 13.74 -13.07
N GLU A 52 9.56 15.00 -13.45
CA GLU A 52 8.67 15.92 -12.72
C GLU A 52 7.20 15.48 -12.75
N GLU A 53 6.71 15.00 -13.89
CA GLU A 53 5.36 14.44 -14.03
C GLU A 53 5.19 13.16 -13.22
N ALA A 54 6.16 12.25 -13.29
CA ALA A 54 6.19 11.01 -12.51
C ALA A 54 6.18 11.28 -11.00
N ALA A 55 7.02 12.21 -10.55
CA ALA A 55 7.09 12.60 -9.14
C ALA A 55 5.80 13.28 -8.65
N LYS A 56 5.13 14.04 -9.52
CA LYS A 56 3.84 14.64 -9.20
C LYS A 56 2.75 13.59 -9.01
N VAL A 57 2.73 12.54 -9.83
CA VAL A 57 1.81 11.40 -9.65
C VAL A 57 2.11 10.64 -8.36
N ALA A 58 3.38 10.42 -8.06
CA ALA A 58 3.83 9.76 -6.84
C ALA A 58 3.70 10.63 -5.56
N GLU A 59 3.29 11.89 -5.68
CA GLU A 59 3.23 12.89 -4.60
C GLU A 59 4.55 13.07 -3.82
N TYR A 60 5.69 12.88 -4.50
CA TYR A 60 7.00 13.10 -3.88
C TYR A 60 7.24 14.59 -3.64
N SER A 61 7.50 14.97 -2.38
CA SER A 61 7.71 16.36 -2.01
C SER A 61 9.19 16.78 -2.10
N GLY A 62 9.52 17.63 -3.07
CA GLY A 62 10.64 18.58 -2.99
C GLY A 62 12.07 18.06 -3.05
N THR A 63 12.32 16.75 -3.04
CA THR A 63 13.66 16.19 -3.34
C THR A 63 13.76 15.87 -4.82
N GLN A 64 14.79 16.38 -5.51
CA GLN A 64 15.14 16.01 -6.89
C GLN A 64 15.71 14.57 -6.99
N ASP A 65 15.49 13.77 -5.96
CA ASP A 65 15.91 12.37 -5.92
C ASP A 65 14.74 11.49 -6.35
N TYR A 66 14.75 11.14 -7.63
CA TYR A 66 13.76 10.25 -8.25
C TYR A 66 14.26 8.81 -8.33
N SER A 67 15.36 8.50 -7.64
CA SER A 67 16.03 7.20 -7.74
C SER A 67 15.09 6.05 -7.40
N ASP A 68 14.15 6.25 -6.47
CA ASP A 68 13.19 5.22 -6.06
C ASP A 68 12.27 4.78 -7.21
N LEU A 69 11.78 5.72 -8.04
CA LEU A 69 10.97 5.40 -9.22
C LEU A 69 11.77 4.60 -10.26
N TYR A 70 13.06 4.94 -10.44
CA TYR A 70 13.96 4.17 -11.31
C TYR A 70 14.29 2.80 -10.74
N LEU A 71 14.49 2.70 -9.42
CA LEU A 71 14.73 1.44 -8.73
C LEU A 71 13.50 0.53 -8.78
N PHE A 72 12.30 1.10 -8.77
CA PHE A 72 11.05 0.38 -8.96
C PHE A 72 11.02 -0.31 -10.33
N CYS A 73 11.28 0.45 -11.40
CA CYS A 73 11.39 -0.07 -12.77
C CYS A 73 12.45 -1.16 -12.97
N LEU A 74 13.35 -1.36 -12.01
CA LEU A 74 14.43 -2.33 -12.06
C LEU A 74 14.13 -3.64 -11.34
N ARG A 75 12.99 -3.76 -10.66
CA ARG A 75 12.61 -4.96 -9.90
C ARG A 75 11.85 -5.94 -10.80
N ASP A 76 11.82 -7.20 -10.36
CA ASP A 76 10.79 -8.14 -10.83
C ASP A 76 9.56 -7.88 -9.94
N LEU A 77 8.43 -7.54 -10.55
CA LEU A 77 7.23 -7.10 -9.85
C LEU A 77 6.08 -8.09 -9.98
N SER A 78 6.34 -9.28 -10.52
CA SER A 78 5.33 -10.32 -10.76
C SER A 78 4.54 -10.74 -9.50
N GLU A 79 5.14 -10.62 -8.31
CA GLU A 79 4.49 -10.90 -7.01
C GLU A 79 4.32 -9.62 -6.15
N HIS A 80 4.36 -8.43 -6.75
CA HIS A 80 4.30 -7.17 -6.01
C HIS A 80 2.87 -6.84 -5.57
N GLU A 81 2.69 -6.61 -4.27
CA GLU A 81 1.39 -6.24 -3.69
C GLU A 81 1.28 -4.75 -3.38
N ILE A 82 0.14 -4.16 -3.71
CA ILE A 82 -0.16 -2.74 -3.45
C ILE A 82 -1.05 -2.64 -2.21
N THR A 83 -0.47 -2.17 -1.12
CA THR A 83 -1.10 -2.17 0.21
C THR A 83 -1.48 -0.79 0.73
N THR A 84 -0.98 0.28 0.12
CA THR A 84 -1.25 1.66 0.55
C THR A 84 -1.46 2.58 -0.64
N GLU A 85 -2.18 3.68 -0.40
CA GLU A 85 -2.39 4.75 -1.39
C GLU A 85 -1.05 5.33 -1.88
N ALA A 86 -0.08 5.52 -0.99
CA ALA A 86 1.24 6.03 -1.33
C ALA A 86 2.00 5.07 -2.27
N HIS A 87 1.95 3.75 -1.99
CA HIS A 87 2.54 2.76 -2.88
C HIS A 87 1.83 2.72 -4.25
N ALA A 88 0.50 2.82 -4.28
CA ALA A 88 -0.25 2.87 -5.54
C ALA A 88 0.18 4.07 -6.40
N LYS A 89 0.32 5.26 -5.80
CA LYS A 89 0.82 6.47 -6.47
C LYS A 89 2.26 6.31 -6.96
N GLU A 90 3.13 5.70 -6.16
CA GLU A 90 4.51 5.41 -6.52
C GLU A 90 4.60 4.47 -7.74
N VAL A 91 3.79 3.41 -7.77
CA VAL A 91 3.68 2.47 -8.91
C VAL A 91 3.30 3.22 -10.18
N LEU A 92 2.25 4.05 -10.13
CA LEU A 92 1.79 4.83 -11.28
C LEU A 92 2.85 5.85 -11.74
N GLY A 93 3.54 6.51 -10.81
CA GLY A 93 4.64 7.41 -11.11
C GLY A 93 5.81 6.70 -11.79
N ALA A 94 6.20 5.52 -11.28
CA ALA A 94 7.28 4.73 -11.85
C ALA A 94 6.96 4.25 -13.27
N PHE A 95 5.73 3.83 -13.56
CA PHE A 95 5.37 3.40 -14.92
C PHE A 95 5.22 4.53 -15.94
N LEU A 96 5.17 5.81 -15.52
CA LEU A 96 5.43 6.92 -16.46
C LEU A 96 6.88 6.90 -16.96
N ILE A 97 7.83 6.50 -16.12
CA ILE A 97 9.26 6.41 -16.45
C ILE A 97 9.57 5.14 -17.25
N CYS A 98 8.85 4.04 -17.01
CA CYS A 98 9.07 2.76 -17.68
C CYS A 98 7.75 2.10 -18.13
N PRO A 99 7.02 2.70 -19.09
CA PRO A 99 5.70 2.21 -19.50
C PRO A 99 5.74 0.84 -20.19
N GLU A 100 6.91 0.42 -20.69
CA GLU A 100 7.14 -0.87 -21.34
C GLU A 100 7.53 -1.98 -20.33
N HIS A 101 7.47 -1.71 -19.02
CA HIS A 101 7.79 -2.73 -18.02
C HIS A 101 6.85 -3.93 -18.18
N PRO A 102 7.34 -5.19 -18.09
CA PRO A 102 6.50 -6.37 -18.29
C PRO A 102 5.22 -6.41 -17.45
N ASP A 103 5.31 -5.91 -16.22
CA ASP A 103 4.19 -5.84 -15.26
C ASP A 103 3.46 -4.48 -15.26
N ALA A 104 3.78 -3.55 -16.17
CA ALA A 104 3.23 -2.18 -16.14
C ALA A 104 1.70 -2.17 -16.26
N GLU A 105 1.15 -2.94 -17.19
CA GLU A 105 -0.30 -2.94 -17.46
C GLU A 105 -1.08 -3.43 -16.25
N THR A 106 -0.74 -4.62 -15.74
CA THR A 106 -1.45 -5.27 -14.62
C THR A 106 -1.31 -4.48 -13.31
N LEU A 107 -0.11 -4.00 -13.00
CA LEU A 107 0.12 -3.27 -11.75
C LEU A 107 -0.39 -1.83 -11.81
N SER A 108 -0.42 -1.17 -12.98
CA SER A 108 -1.07 0.14 -13.12
C SER A 108 -2.59 0.03 -12.91
N GLU A 109 -3.23 -1.01 -13.46
CA GLU A 109 -4.65 -1.27 -13.23
C GLU A 109 -4.93 -1.55 -11.73
N THR A 110 -4.10 -2.38 -11.10
CA THR A 110 -4.20 -2.68 -9.67
C THR A 110 -4.01 -1.43 -8.81
N ALA A 111 -3.02 -0.59 -9.15
CA ALA A 111 -2.74 0.66 -8.46
C ALA A 111 -3.91 1.64 -8.59
N GLN A 112 -4.43 1.82 -9.81
CA GLN A 112 -5.57 2.71 -10.05
C GLN A 112 -6.81 2.21 -9.30
N ASN A 113 -7.08 0.90 -9.31
CA ASN A 113 -8.18 0.33 -8.53
C ASN A 113 -8.01 0.55 -7.02
N HIS A 114 -6.79 0.50 -6.48
CA HIS A 114 -6.54 0.81 -5.06
C HIS A 114 -6.81 2.29 -4.73
N LEU A 115 -6.58 3.20 -5.68
CA LEU A 115 -6.90 4.62 -5.50
C LEU A 115 -8.40 4.91 -5.62
N ASP A 116 -9.06 4.26 -6.58
CA ASP A 116 -10.50 4.43 -6.84
C ASP A 116 -11.35 3.71 -5.78
N ASN A 117 -10.86 2.57 -5.28
CA ASN A 117 -11.51 1.71 -4.30
C ASN A 117 -10.52 1.38 -3.16
N PRO A 118 -10.20 2.35 -2.28
CA PRO A 118 -9.26 2.11 -1.19
C PRO A 118 -9.77 0.99 -0.27
N PRO A 119 -8.88 0.10 0.21
CA PRO A 119 -9.29 -0.90 1.17
C PRO A 119 -9.86 -0.22 2.42
N PRO A 120 -10.92 -0.78 3.04
CA PRO A 120 -11.48 -0.22 4.26
C PRO A 120 -10.38 -0.03 5.32
N LEU A 121 -10.35 1.13 5.97
CA LEU A 121 -9.46 1.33 7.10
C LEU A 121 -9.73 0.27 8.16
N PRO A 122 -8.70 -0.29 8.82
CA PRO A 122 -8.90 -1.24 9.91
C PRO A 122 -9.84 -0.63 10.95
N LEU A 123 -10.95 -1.33 11.23
CA LEU A 123 -11.97 -0.83 12.14
C LEU A 123 -11.42 -0.90 13.57
N GLY A 124 -10.96 0.22 14.10
CA GLY A 124 -10.24 0.31 15.37
C GLY A 124 -10.97 1.14 16.42
N ASN A 125 -10.20 1.92 17.18
CA ASN A 125 -10.78 2.91 18.08
C ASN A 125 -11.44 4.03 17.28
N GLY A 126 -12.70 4.34 17.59
CA GLY A 126 -13.43 5.39 16.91
C GLY A 126 -14.93 5.32 17.16
N THR A 127 -15.65 6.24 16.53
CA THR A 127 -17.11 6.22 16.40
C THR A 127 -17.41 6.30 14.91
N TYR A 128 -18.20 5.36 14.42
CA TYR A 128 -18.44 5.10 13.00
C TYR A 128 -19.94 5.17 12.71
N ARG A 129 -20.34 5.93 11.70
CA ARG A 129 -21.73 5.95 11.20
C ARG A 129 -22.02 4.67 10.43
N VAL A 130 -23.06 3.95 10.84
CA VAL A 130 -23.44 2.71 10.17
C VAL A 130 -24.08 3.02 8.82
N GLY A 131 -23.61 2.35 7.76
CA GLY A 131 -23.98 2.61 6.37
C GLY A 131 -23.15 3.68 5.67
N GLU A 132 -22.29 4.40 6.39
CA GLU A 132 -21.37 5.39 5.83
C GLU A 132 -19.90 4.99 6.10
N ASP A 133 -19.51 4.95 7.37
CA ASP A 133 -18.14 4.64 7.80
C ASP A 133 -17.92 3.13 8.05
N ILE A 134 -19.01 2.40 8.33
CA ILE A 134 -18.99 0.98 8.65
C ILE A 134 -20.24 0.30 8.11
N GLU A 135 -20.09 -0.86 7.46
CA GLU A 135 -21.22 -1.65 6.99
C GLU A 135 -21.87 -2.45 8.12
N ALA A 136 -23.18 -2.70 8.02
CA ALA A 136 -23.85 -3.68 8.87
C ALA A 136 -23.23 -5.08 8.69
N GLY A 137 -23.20 -5.87 9.76
CA GLY A 137 -22.59 -7.20 9.78
C GLY A 137 -22.15 -7.63 11.16
N THR A 138 -21.58 -8.83 11.24
CA THR A 138 -20.95 -9.34 12.46
C THR A 138 -19.46 -9.04 12.41
N TYR A 139 -18.96 -8.43 13.49
CA TYR A 139 -17.57 -8.06 13.66
C TYR A 139 -16.99 -8.77 14.86
N VAL A 140 -15.74 -9.18 14.73
CA VAL A 140 -14.99 -9.89 15.75
C VAL A 140 -13.68 -9.18 15.98
N THR A 141 -13.25 -9.12 17.24
CA THR A 141 -11.89 -8.73 17.57
C THR A 141 -11.25 -9.76 18.49
N GLU A 142 -9.97 -10.02 18.26
CA GLU A 142 -9.17 -10.98 19.02
C GLU A 142 -7.85 -10.35 19.47
N SER A 143 -7.44 -10.64 20.71
CA SER A 143 -6.19 -10.14 21.29
C SER A 143 -5.11 -11.21 21.41
N GLY A 144 -5.32 -12.39 20.79
CA GLY A 144 -4.46 -13.56 20.90
C GLY A 144 -4.37 -14.05 22.36
N ASP A 145 -3.15 -14.31 22.83
CA ASP A 145 -2.89 -14.91 24.16
C ASP A 145 -3.07 -13.95 25.34
N ARG A 146 -3.19 -12.63 25.09
CA ARG A 146 -3.33 -11.63 26.16
C ARG A 146 -4.73 -11.05 26.13
N PRO A 147 -5.50 -11.08 27.23
CA PRO A 147 -6.84 -10.52 27.21
C PRO A 147 -6.85 -9.00 27.03
N PHE A 148 -7.91 -8.48 26.41
CA PHE A 148 -8.23 -7.05 26.41
C PHE A 148 -8.32 -6.54 27.85
N ARG A 149 -7.84 -5.31 28.11
CA ARG A 149 -7.90 -4.69 29.44
C ARG A 149 -9.01 -3.66 29.59
N ASN A 150 -9.48 -3.13 28.47
CA ASN A 150 -10.37 -1.98 28.42
C ASN A 150 -11.18 -1.94 27.12
N CYS A 151 -11.54 -3.10 26.55
CA CYS A 151 -12.35 -3.13 25.34
C CYS A 151 -13.77 -2.72 25.70
N TYR A 152 -14.18 -1.56 25.21
CA TYR A 152 -15.54 -1.07 25.25
C TYR A 152 -16.06 -0.94 23.83
N TRP A 153 -17.26 -1.44 23.59
CA TRP A 153 -18.01 -1.12 22.39
C TRP A 153 -19.43 -0.72 22.73
N GLU A 154 -20.02 0.08 21.84
CA GLU A 154 -21.39 0.57 21.97
C GLU A 154 -22.04 0.72 20.59
N ARG A 155 -23.32 0.36 20.52
CA ARG A 155 -24.22 0.62 19.39
C ARG A 155 -25.26 1.64 19.87
N THR A 156 -25.50 2.69 19.10
CA THR A 156 -26.51 3.71 19.42
C THR A 156 -27.53 3.88 18.33
N ASP A 157 -28.72 4.36 18.70
CA ASP A 157 -29.74 4.85 17.78
C ASP A 157 -29.44 6.30 17.34
N ALA A 158 -30.33 6.84 16.50
CA ALA A 158 -30.20 8.17 15.91
C ALA A 158 -30.34 9.32 16.91
N ASP A 159 -30.97 9.07 18.06
CA ASP A 159 -31.11 10.04 19.14
C ASP A 159 -29.92 9.98 20.12
N GLY A 160 -28.95 9.09 19.86
CA GLY A 160 -27.80 8.83 20.73
C GLY A 160 -28.13 7.91 21.91
N GLY A 161 -29.29 7.26 21.90
CA GLY A 161 -29.67 6.24 22.87
C GLY A 161 -28.85 4.97 22.66
N THR A 162 -28.32 4.40 23.75
CA THR A 162 -27.62 3.11 23.70
C THR A 162 -28.60 2.01 23.34
N ILE A 163 -28.35 1.33 22.22
CA ILE A 163 -29.05 0.09 21.82
C ILE A 163 -28.43 -1.08 22.58
N ASP A 164 -27.10 -1.19 22.54
CA ASP A 164 -26.35 -2.23 23.22
C ASP A 164 -24.91 -1.76 23.47
N ASN A 165 -24.30 -2.21 24.57
CA ASN A 165 -22.89 -1.94 24.84
C ASN A 165 -22.28 -3.03 25.71
N HIS A 166 -20.95 -3.14 25.65
CA HIS A 166 -20.24 -4.07 26.50
C HIS A 166 -18.84 -3.57 26.85
N PHE A 167 -18.42 -3.85 28.08
CA PHE A 167 -17.07 -3.63 28.56
C PHE A 167 -16.40 -4.95 28.91
N SER A 168 -15.39 -5.33 28.15
CA SER A 168 -14.58 -6.53 28.34
C SER A 168 -13.20 -6.17 28.90
N ALA A 169 -12.94 -6.61 30.13
CA ALA A 169 -11.67 -6.40 30.84
C ALA A 169 -10.76 -7.63 30.89
N SER A 170 -11.25 -8.79 30.41
CA SER A 170 -10.52 -10.06 30.48
C SER A 170 -10.83 -11.02 29.32
N ALA A 171 -11.59 -10.59 28.30
CA ALA A 171 -11.89 -11.42 27.14
C ALA A 171 -10.68 -11.44 26.19
N THR A 172 -10.47 -12.56 25.50
CA THR A 172 -9.49 -12.68 24.40
C THR A 172 -10.14 -12.57 23.02
N ARG A 173 -11.47 -12.73 22.96
CA ARG A 173 -12.31 -12.57 21.78
C ARG A 173 -13.58 -11.83 22.17
N VAL A 174 -13.96 -10.83 21.39
CA VAL A 174 -15.22 -10.09 21.51
C VAL A 174 -15.90 -10.06 20.16
N GLU A 175 -17.21 -10.24 20.14
CA GLU A 175 -18.03 -10.26 18.93
C GLU A 175 -19.22 -9.32 19.10
N VAL A 176 -19.58 -8.62 18.02
CA VAL A 176 -20.73 -7.72 17.96
C VAL A 176 -21.43 -7.85 16.61
N THR A 177 -22.75 -7.89 16.60
CA THR A 177 -23.54 -7.78 15.37
C THR A 177 -24.11 -6.37 15.27
N ILE A 178 -23.65 -5.62 14.27
CA ILE A 178 -24.08 -4.26 13.96
C ILE A 178 -25.21 -4.35 12.94
N GLN A 179 -26.37 -3.81 13.30
CA GLN A 179 -27.58 -3.85 12.46
C GLN A 179 -27.61 -2.64 11.55
N ALA A 180 -28.21 -2.78 10.37
CA ALA A 180 -28.38 -1.67 9.43
C ALA A 180 -29.27 -0.52 9.98
N SER A 181 -30.04 -0.79 11.05
CA SER A 181 -30.86 0.21 11.75
C SER A 181 -30.11 0.99 12.82
N ASP A 182 -28.90 0.58 13.18
CA ASP A 182 -28.09 1.31 14.14
C ASP A 182 -27.64 2.62 13.53
N HIS A 183 -27.44 3.65 14.35
CA HIS A 183 -26.92 4.92 13.88
C HIS A 183 -25.40 4.99 13.97
N THR A 184 -24.85 4.61 15.12
CA THR A 184 -23.39 4.60 15.30
C THR A 184 -22.90 3.34 15.99
N PHE A 185 -21.67 2.95 15.65
CA PHE A 185 -20.87 1.99 16.40
C PHE A 185 -19.64 2.71 16.96
N THR A 186 -19.44 2.61 18.28
CA THR A 186 -18.26 3.14 18.95
C THR A 186 -17.40 2.00 19.48
N SER A 187 -16.09 2.07 19.28
CA SER A 187 -15.13 1.14 19.87
C SER A 187 -13.96 1.86 20.53
N ARG A 188 -13.54 1.37 21.70
CA ARG A 188 -12.42 1.88 22.50
C ARG A 188 -11.68 0.73 23.16
N GLY A 189 -10.36 0.65 22.99
CA GLY A 189 -9.51 -0.34 23.65
C GLY A 189 -9.74 -1.79 23.18
N CYS A 190 -10.43 -1.98 22.05
CA CYS A 190 -10.74 -3.31 21.51
C CYS A 190 -9.75 -3.79 20.46
N GLY A 191 -8.77 -3.00 20.04
CA GLY A 191 -7.89 -3.38 18.94
C GLY A 191 -8.59 -3.20 17.59
N VAL A 192 -8.32 -4.10 16.65
CA VAL A 192 -8.92 -4.09 15.30
C VAL A 192 -10.06 -5.10 15.25
N TRP A 193 -11.17 -4.69 14.65
CA TRP A 193 -12.33 -5.51 14.36
C TRP A 193 -12.27 -6.00 12.91
N GLU A 194 -12.58 -7.27 12.74
CA GLU A 194 -12.67 -7.95 11.45
C GLU A 194 -14.13 -8.37 11.21
N LYS A 195 -14.65 -8.04 10.03
CA LYS A 195 -15.98 -8.48 9.60
C LYS A 195 -15.93 -9.98 9.28
N GLN A 196 -16.89 -10.75 9.79
CA GLN A 196 -17.06 -12.18 9.50
C GLN A 196 -17.89 -12.43 8.25
#